data_AF-A0A7L3PJB5-F1
#
_entry.id   AF-A0A7L3PJB5-F1
#
_cell.length_a   1.000
_cell.length_b   1.000
_cell.length_c   1.000
_cell.angle_alpha   90.00
_cell.angle_beta   90.00
_cell.angle_gamma   90.00
#
_symmetry.space_group_name_H-M   'P 1'
#
loop_
_entity.id
_entity.type
_entity.pdbx_description
1 polymer ?
#
loop_
_entity_poly.entity_id
_entity_poly.type
_entity_poly.pdbx_seq_one_letter_code
_entity_poly.pdbx_strand_id
1 'polypeptide(L)'
;KYSCSTVLECSPGGHQILQSPYRSVDFDSSHLQQSAIQDLICDHSLTPGWYRFMIFDKSAEMPTKCVEVNHCGTQAPVWLSLRESESMPRPGEIKQLTACATWQFFFSTSKDCCLFRIPVRVRNCGDFFVYLLQPTQGCMAYCAEGEKMHALTQLSVSQTTLLFELGNPPATSSPSVSPPLPSIPEVVAEMSKSSISLRCTFGIPFANSSVGFLVTWSRLSPEGIKEELMHERTVHTFSLLELDGINIRLGDRVYCSCSTFFMEKPDIQSSSVESKEFFAGIKIHPETYDISEDGKEHRLTIESSIPIPCPEFSQLESDCKISLTLNSIDEGKEQLGLNLALSSCHVDLLQKPCNNGICSQAVIYFTAVTDFMKDGDRITRISVEPISSENFLWNGYVPESTQITVKDLPTAYCYSFTDPHMITFDGRVYDNFKTGTFVLYKSTSRDFEVHVRQWDCGSLHYPASCNCGFVAK
;
A
#
# COMPACT_ATOMS: atom_id res chain seq x y z
N LYS A 1 -14.61 31.92 -38.69
CA LYS A 1 -14.30 32.79 -37.52
C LYS A 1 -15.09 32.24 -36.34
N TYR A 2 -14.52 31.31 -35.58
CA TYR A 2 -15.11 30.87 -34.32
C TYR A 2 -14.78 31.95 -33.29
N SER A 3 -15.78 32.69 -32.84
CA SER A 3 -15.64 33.64 -31.74
C SER A 3 -15.53 32.82 -30.45
N CYS A 4 -14.32 32.75 -29.90
CA CYS A 4 -14.12 32.21 -28.56
C CYS A 4 -14.61 33.28 -27.58
N SER A 5 -15.80 33.10 -27.02
CA SER A 5 -16.31 33.94 -25.94
C SER A 5 -15.43 33.68 -24.71
N THR A 6 -14.71 34.70 -24.24
CA THR A 6 -13.99 34.65 -22.97
C THR A 6 -15.01 34.43 -21.85
N VAL A 7 -14.95 33.26 -21.20
CA VAL A 7 -15.74 32.99 -19.99
C VAL A 7 -15.30 34.00 -18.93
N LEU A 8 -16.25 34.72 -18.34
CA LEU A 8 -15.96 35.65 -17.24
C LEU A 8 -15.48 34.87 -16.03
N GLU A 9 -14.50 35.39 -15.32
CA GLU A 9 -13.86 34.77 -14.16
C GLU A 9 -14.83 34.44 -13.02
N CYS A 10 -15.94 35.17 -12.92
CA CYS A 10 -17.00 34.91 -11.94
C CYS A 10 -18.01 33.83 -12.37
N SER A 11 -17.95 33.37 -13.62
CA SER A 11 -18.82 32.31 -14.13
C SER A 11 -18.23 30.91 -13.85
N PRO A 12 -19.06 29.86 -13.77
CA PRO A 12 -18.57 28.49 -13.71
C PRO A 12 -17.60 28.19 -14.87
N GLY A 13 -16.39 27.75 -14.55
CA GLY A 13 -15.31 27.52 -15.53
C GLY A 13 -14.43 28.74 -15.87
N GLY A 14 -14.71 29.91 -15.30
CA GLY A 14 -13.88 31.12 -15.44
C GLY A 14 -12.70 31.20 -14.45
N HIS A 15 -12.68 30.33 -13.45
CA HIS A 15 -11.64 30.24 -12.43
C HIS A 15 -11.35 28.78 -12.08
N GLN A 16 -10.15 28.53 -11.55
CA GLN A 16 -9.74 27.27 -10.96
C GLN A 16 -10.06 27.26 -9.46
N ILE A 17 -10.28 26.09 -8.90
CA ILE A 17 -10.51 25.92 -7.47
C ILE A 17 -9.19 25.52 -6.81
N LEU A 18 -8.71 26.34 -5.88
CA LEU A 18 -7.55 26.03 -5.07
C LEU A 18 -8.03 25.48 -3.72
N GLN A 19 -8.18 24.15 -3.68
CA GLN A 19 -8.74 23.42 -2.53
C GLN A 19 -7.66 22.58 -1.85
N SER A 20 -7.37 22.92 -0.60
CA SER A 20 -6.52 22.10 0.27
C SER A 20 -6.75 22.52 1.73
N PRO A 21 -7.13 21.59 2.64
CA PRO A 21 -7.28 21.87 4.06
C PRO A 21 -6.01 22.44 4.71
N TYR A 22 -4.85 21.98 4.23
CA TYR A 22 -3.54 22.40 4.72
C TYR A 22 -3.25 23.88 4.46
N ARG A 23 -3.93 24.53 3.51
CA ARG A 23 -3.79 25.99 3.24
C ARG A 23 -4.43 26.87 4.31
N SER A 24 -5.15 26.27 5.27
CA SER A 24 -5.74 27.01 6.38
C SER A 24 -4.67 27.73 7.21
N VAL A 25 -4.94 28.97 7.60
CA VAL A 25 -4.12 29.69 8.59
C VAL A 25 -4.02 28.95 9.93
N ASP A 26 -5.00 28.11 10.25
CA ASP A 26 -5.04 27.32 11.48
C ASP A 26 -4.19 26.03 11.40
N PHE A 27 -3.66 25.67 10.23
CA PHE A 27 -2.85 24.48 10.05
C PHE A 27 -1.37 24.78 10.36
N ASP A 28 -0.86 24.19 11.44
CA ASP A 28 0.56 24.27 11.84
C ASP A 28 1.41 23.29 11.02
N SER A 29 2.39 23.84 10.32
CA SER A 29 3.31 23.16 9.40
C SER A 29 4.71 23.01 10.00
N SER A 30 4.91 23.34 11.27
CA SER A 30 6.21 23.22 11.96
C SER A 30 6.73 21.78 11.96
N HIS A 31 5.84 20.80 12.11
CA HIS A 31 6.17 19.38 12.05
C HIS A 31 6.61 18.92 10.64
N LEU A 32 6.10 19.57 9.58
CA LEU A 32 6.49 19.30 8.19
C LEU A 32 7.89 19.83 7.83
N GLN A 33 8.52 20.61 8.72
CA GLN A 33 9.91 21.03 8.55
C GLN A 33 10.92 19.93 8.89
N GLN A 34 10.50 18.89 9.62
CA GLN A 34 11.36 17.77 10.03
C GLN A 34 11.26 16.57 9.07
N SER A 35 10.22 16.54 8.21
CA SER A 35 10.09 15.63 7.08
C SER A 35 10.58 16.29 5.78
N ALA A 36 10.77 15.50 4.72
CA ALA A 36 11.38 15.95 3.48
C ALA A 36 10.65 17.16 2.85
N ILE A 37 11.39 18.01 2.12
CA ILE A 37 10.92 19.26 1.47
C ILE A 37 9.67 19.07 0.57
N GLN A 38 9.31 17.83 0.22
CA GLN A 38 8.22 17.46 -0.69
C GLN A 38 6.81 17.49 -0.05
N ASP A 39 6.68 17.51 1.29
CA ASP A 39 5.38 17.58 1.98
C ASP A 39 4.85 19.03 2.11
N LEU A 40 5.68 20.03 1.81
CA LEU A 40 5.30 21.44 1.86
C LEU A 40 4.50 21.82 0.61
N ILE A 41 3.43 22.60 0.80
CA ILE A 41 2.78 23.29 -0.29
C ILE A 41 3.76 24.31 -0.86
N CYS A 42 4.09 24.13 -2.14
CA CYS A 42 4.96 25.01 -2.90
C CYS A 42 4.23 25.52 -4.15
N ASP A 43 3.72 26.74 -4.11
CA ASP A 43 3.01 27.36 -5.25
C ASP A 43 3.94 27.91 -6.34
N HIS A 44 5.23 27.54 -6.36
CA HIS A 44 6.14 27.91 -7.45
C HIS A 44 5.78 27.21 -8.78
N SER A 45 5.03 26.12 -8.72
CA SER A 45 4.52 25.37 -9.88
C SER A 45 3.09 25.78 -10.26
N LEU A 46 2.47 26.71 -9.53
CA LEU A 46 1.10 27.17 -9.78
C LEU A 46 1.03 27.89 -11.14
N THR A 47 0.12 27.47 -12.00
CA THR A 47 -0.09 28.15 -13.29
C THR A 47 -0.70 29.54 -13.07
N PRO A 48 -0.28 30.59 -13.81
CA PRO A 48 -0.94 31.89 -13.71
C PRO A 48 -2.43 31.80 -14.10
N GLY A 49 -3.34 32.28 -13.25
CA GLY A 49 -4.77 32.10 -13.48
C GLY A 49 -5.66 32.69 -12.39
N TRP A 50 -6.97 32.71 -12.64
CA TRP A 50 -7.97 33.09 -11.64
C TRP A 50 -8.25 31.89 -10.74
N TYR A 51 -8.13 32.08 -9.43
CA TYR A 51 -8.33 31.05 -8.43
C TYR A 51 -9.39 31.46 -7.41
N ARG A 52 -10.20 30.50 -6.98
CA ARG A 52 -11.08 30.60 -5.82
C ARG A 52 -10.56 29.66 -4.74
N PHE A 53 -10.39 30.15 -3.52
CA PHE A 53 -9.97 29.32 -2.40
C PHE A 53 -11.16 28.58 -1.79
N MET A 54 -10.95 27.31 -1.46
CA MET A 54 -11.89 26.53 -0.66
C MET A 54 -11.13 25.72 0.40
N ILE A 55 -11.67 25.70 1.61
CA ILE A 55 -11.19 24.86 2.72
C ILE A 55 -12.38 24.03 3.17
N PHE A 56 -12.25 22.69 3.19
CA PHE A 56 -13.34 21.76 3.54
C PHE A 56 -14.64 22.03 2.78
N ASP A 57 -14.56 22.25 1.46
CA ASP A 57 -15.68 22.58 0.56
C ASP A 57 -16.48 23.84 0.94
N LYS A 58 -15.92 24.69 1.80
CA LYS A 58 -16.46 26.00 2.16
C LYS A 58 -15.66 27.10 1.49
N SER A 59 -16.35 28.20 1.18
CA SER A 59 -15.70 29.41 0.64
C SER A 59 -14.64 29.90 1.63
N ALA A 60 -13.46 30.20 1.12
CA ALA A 60 -12.36 30.73 1.90
C ALA A 60 -11.73 31.92 1.16
N GLU A 61 -11.08 32.79 1.91
CA GLU A 61 -10.46 34.00 1.40
C GLU A 61 -8.98 34.03 1.76
N MET A 62 -8.15 34.74 0.98
CA MET A 62 -6.79 35.00 1.42
C MET A 62 -6.81 35.86 2.69
N PRO A 63 -6.07 35.49 3.75
CA PRO A 63 -6.05 36.25 4.99
C PRO A 63 -5.50 37.65 4.76
N THR A 64 -6.15 38.64 5.36
CA THR A 64 -5.73 40.06 5.26
C THR A 64 -4.79 40.49 6.38
N LYS A 65 -4.48 39.56 7.29
CA LYS A 65 -3.56 39.75 8.42
C LYS A 65 -2.32 38.88 8.22
N CYS A 66 -1.21 39.36 8.77
CA CYS A 66 0.05 38.62 8.73
C CYS A 66 -0.09 37.25 9.41
N VAL A 67 0.20 36.19 8.65
CA VAL A 67 0.20 34.80 9.11
C VAL A 67 1.57 34.46 9.71
N GLU A 68 1.62 33.62 10.74
CA GLU A 68 2.87 33.12 11.33
C GLU A 68 3.62 32.20 10.37
N VAL A 69 4.95 32.17 10.47
CA VAL A 69 5.76 31.21 9.69
C VAL A 69 5.35 29.79 10.03
N ASN A 70 5.51 28.86 9.09
CA ASN A 70 5.12 27.46 9.27
C ASN A 70 3.62 27.25 9.47
N HIS A 71 2.80 28.01 8.75
CA HIS A 71 1.36 27.78 8.67
C HIS A 71 0.95 27.63 7.20
N CYS A 72 -0.29 27.22 6.96
CA CYS A 72 -0.84 27.04 5.61
C CYS A 72 -0.11 25.98 4.76
N GLY A 73 0.48 24.98 5.41
CA GLY A 73 1.17 23.88 4.77
C GLY A 73 2.53 24.27 4.20
N THR A 74 3.09 25.43 4.57
CA THR A 74 4.31 25.96 3.97
C THR A 74 5.22 26.64 5.00
N GLN A 75 6.50 26.79 4.70
CA GLN A 75 7.43 27.56 5.55
C GLN A 75 7.22 29.06 5.42
N ALA A 76 6.84 29.51 4.22
CA ALA A 76 6.65 30.91 3.86
C ALA A 76 5.19 31.17 3.46
N PRO A 77 4.30 31.41 4.43
CA PRO A 77 2.89 31.64 4.15
C PRO A 77 2.68 32.99 3.46
N VAL A 78 1.87 32.98 2.40
CA VAL A 78 1.53 34.15 1.58
C VAL A 78 0.12 34.61 1.89
N TRP A 79 0.00 35.86 2.33
CA TRP A 79 -1.25 36.51 2.75
C TRP A 79 -1.48 37.82 1.98
N LEU A 80 -2.68 38.37 2.00
CA LEU A 80 -3.04 39.57 1.26
C LEU A 80 -2.76 40.83 2.09
N SER A 81 -1.80 41.64 1.69
CA SER A 81 -1.46 42.89 2.39
C SER A 81 -2.32 44.05 1.89
N LEU A 82 -3.15 44.57 2.79
CA LEU A 82 -3.92 45.79 2.60
C LEU A 82 -3.20 46.96 3.31
N ARG A 83 -2.92 48.03 2.58
CA ARG A 83 -2.48 49.30 3.20
C ARG A 83 -3.65 49.94 3.97
N GLU A 84 -3.36 50.87 4.88
CA GLU A 84 -4.40 51.55 5.67
C GLU A 84 -5.50 52.23 4.82
N SER A 85 -5.17 52.66 3.59
CA SER A 85 -6.13 53.25 2.64
C SER A 85 -6.76 52.24 1.67
N GLU A 86 -6.39 50.96 1.73
CA GLU A 86 -6.85 49.91 0.83
C GLU A 86 -7.85 48.98 1.52
N SER A 87 -9.04 48.83 0.91
CA SER A 87 -10.02 47.80 1.26
C SER A 87 -10.09 46.69 0.22
N MET A 88 -10.76 45.59 0.55
CA MET A 88 -11.23 44.60 -0.43
C MET A 88 -12.14 45.24 -1.50
N PRO A 89 -12.19 44.69 -2.72
CA PRO A 89 -13.02 45.21 -3.81
C PRO A 89 -14.53 45.08 -3.53
N ARG A 90 -15.31 46.06 -3.98
CA ARG A 90 -16.78 45.98 -3.93
C ARG A 90 -17.32 44.97 -4.95
N PRO A 91 -18.54 44.44 -4.77
CA PRO A 91 -19.15 43.51 -5.74
C PRO A 91 -19.06 44.03 -7.18
N GLY A 92 -18.48 43.21 -8.07
CA GLY A 92 -18.25 43.54 -9.48
C GLY A 92 -16.96 44.32 -9.78
N GLU A 93 -16.23 44.78 -8.77
CA GLU A 93 -14.97 45.52 -8.91
C GLU A 93 -13.76 44.56 -8.98
N ILE A 94 -12.76 44.94 -9.77
CA ILE A 94 -11.43 44.32 -9.77
C ILE A 94 -10.45 45.31 -9.16
N LYS A 95 -9.69 44.88 -8.16
CA LYS A 95 -8.67 45.70 -7.51
C LYS A 95 -7.31 45.02 -7.55
N GLN A 96 -6.28 45.77 -7.88
CA GLN A 96 -4.90 45.31 -7.80
C GLN A 96 -4.38 45.53 -6.38
N LEU A 97 -3.93 44.45 -5.75
CA LEU A 97 -3.44 44.39 -4.38
C LEU A 97 -2.07 43.70 -4.36
N THR A 98 -1.44 43.67 -3.18
CA THR A 98 -0.14 43.01 -2.99
C THR A 98 -0.30 41.85 -2.00
N ALA A 99 0.07 40.64 -2.41
CA ALA A 99 0.28 39.55 -1.47
C ALA A 99 1.71 39.59 -0.92
N CYS A 100 1.86 39.22 0.34
CA CYS A 100 3.10 39.27 1.09
C CYS A 100 3.44 37.89 1.62
N ALA A 101 4.70 37.46 1.49
CA ALA A 101 5.19 36.26 2.14
C ALA A 101 5.82 36.60 3.49
N THR A 102 5.38 35.92 4.54
CA THR A 102 6.00 35.99 5.86
C THR A 102 7.28 35.16 5.90
N TRP A 103 8.35 35.69 6.48
CA TRP A 103 9.59 34.96 6.72
C TRP A 103 10.24 35.34 8.06
N GLN A 104 10.98 34.40 8.64
CA GLN A 104 11.80 34.62 9.83
C GLN A 104 13.21 34.07 9.58
N PHE A 105 14.24 34.90 9.81
CA PHE A 105 15.63 34.48 9.67
C PHE A 105 16.11 33.72 10.91
N PHE A 106 16.87 32.64 10.71
CA PHE A 106 17.36 31.69 11.74
C PHE A 106 18.11 32.33 12.94
N PHE A 107 18.48 33.61 12.86
CA PHE A 107 19.23 34.34 13.90
C PHE A 107 18.56 35.64 14.37
N SER A 108 17.31 35.91 13.96
CA SER A 108 16.56 37.10 14.38
C SER A 108 15.25 36.72 15.06
N THR A 109 14.93 37.43 16.14
CA THR A 109 13.60 37.41 16.77
C THR A 109 12.60 38.31 16.03
N SER A 110 13.05 39.10 15.05
CA SER A 110 12.18 39.94 14.22
C SER A 110 11.62 39.16 13.03
N LYS A 111 10.31 38.93 13.04
CA LYS A 111 9.53 38.40 11.91
C LYS A 111 9.30 39.50 10.88
N ASP A 112 9.61 39.26 9.61
CA ASP A 112 9.18 40.13 8.52
C ASP A 112 7.93 39.55 7.86
N CYS A 113 6.80 40.22 8.08
CA CYS A 113 5.51 39.82 7.53
C CYS A 113 5.41 40.03 6.01
N CYS A 114 6.31 40.79 5.38
CA CYS A 114 6.25 41.05 3.95
C CYS A 114 7.63 41.13 3.31
N LEU A 115 8.40 40.04 3.45
CA LEU A 115 9.72 39.93 2.85
C LEU A 115 9.64 39.89 1.33
N PHE A 116 8.71 39.09 0.78
CA PHE A 116 8.44 39.01 -0.65
C PHE A 116 7.09 39.63 -0.98
N ARG A 117 7.04 40.43 -2.05
CA ARG A 117 5.84 41.10 -2.55
C ARG A 117 5.42 40.52 -3.89
N ILE A 118 4.19 40.07 -3.98
CA ILE A 118 3.62 39.41 -5.15
C ILE A 118 2.38 40.19 -5.58
N PRO A 119 2.35 40.80 -6.78
CA PRO A 119 1.14 41.48 -7.24
C PRO A 119 0.01 40.48 -7.49
N VAL A 120 -1.20 40.79 -6.98
CA VAL A 120 -2.40 39.97 -7.12
C VAL A 120 -3.55 40.88 -7.57
N ARG A 121 -4.44 40.38 -8.44
CA ARG A 121 -5.70 41.07 -8.74
C ARG A 121 -6.84 40.32 -8.08
N VAL A 122 -7.70 41.03 -7.36
CA VAL A 122 -8.83 40.45 -6.65
C VAL A 122 -10.11 40.97 -7.29
N ARG A 123 -11.04 40.07 -7.61
CA ARG A 123 -12.38 40.42 -8.08
C ARG A 123 -13.42 39.89 -7.11
N ASN A 124 -14.37 40.74 -6.75
CA ASN A 124 -15.53 40.35 -5.97
C ASN A 124 -16.66 39.91 -6.91
N CYS A 125 -17.04 38.63 -6.84
CA CYS A 125 -18.10 38.05 -7.66
C CYS A 125 -19.49 38.11 -7.01
N GLY A 126 -19.62 38.77 -5.86
CA GLY A 126 -20.83 38.81 -5.03
C GLY A 126 -20.71 37.83 -3.88
N ASP A 127 -20.79 36.53 -4.19
CA ASP A 127 -20.83 35.45 -3.18
C ASP A 127 -19.44 34.90 -2.83
N PHE A 128 -18.40 35.28 -3.58
CA PHE A 128 -17.02 34.85 -3.38
C PHE A 128 -16.03 35.81 -4.05
N PHE A 129 -14.77 35.72 -3.66
CA PHE A 129 -13.66 36.38 -4.33
C PHE A 129 -12.91 35.42 -5.24
N VAL A 130 -12.43 35.94 -6.37
CA VAL A 130 -11.43 35.28 -7.21
C VAL A 130 -10.16 36.10 -7.23
N TYR A 131 -9.03 35.40 -7.22
CA TYR A 131 -7.70 35.96 -7.11
C TYR A 131 -6.91 35.56 -8.35
N LEU A 132 -6.41 36.53 -9.10
CA LEU A 132 -5.47 36.26 -10.16
C LEU A 132 -4.09 36.04 -9.52
N LEU A 133 -3.73 34.77 -9.39
CA LEU A 133 -2.48 34.33 -8.77
C LEU A 133 -1.43 34.03 -9.83
N GLN A 134 -0.18 34.06 -9.40
CA GLN A 134 0.99 33.73 -10.20
C GLN A 134 1.90 32.79 -9.39
N PRO A 135 2.80 32.03 -10.04
CA PRO A 135 3.73 31.18 -9.33
C PRO A 135 4.62 32.00 -8.37
N THR A 136 4.87 31.43 -7.18
CA THR A 136 5.68 32.06 -6.13
C THR A 136 7.19 31.88 -6.40
N GLN A 137 8.03 32.74 -5.80
CA GLN A 137 9.49 32.70 -5.98
C GLN A 137 10.14 31.72 -5.00
N GLY A 138 10.18 30.43 -5.36
CA GLY A 138 10.61 29.37 -4.45
C GLY A 138 9.43 28.77 -3.68
N CYS A 139 9.68 27.88 -2.71
CA CYS A 139 8.60 27.19 -2.02
C CYS A 139 7.89 28.10 -1.00
N MET A 140 6.83 28.77 -1.46
CA MET A 140 5.88 29.54 -0.66
C MET A 140 4.46 29.15 -1.08
N ALA A 141 3.47 29.28 -0.20
CA ALA A 141 2.07 28.97 -0.52
C ALA A 141 1.09 30.09 -0.16
N TYR A 142 0.11 30.31 -1.02
CA TYR A 142 -1.04 31.17 -0.74
C TYR A 142 -1.94 30.53 0.33
N CYS A 143 -2.07 31.25 1.45
CA CYS A 143 -2.93 30.89 2.57
C CYS A 143 -4.40 31.17 2.25
N ALA A 144 -5.26 30.47 2.97
CA ALA A 144 -6.69 30.75 3.02
C ALA A 144 -7.19 30.75 4.48
N GLU A 145 -8.17 31.61 4.77
CA GLU A 145 -8.93 31.63 6.00
C GLU A 145 -10.41 31.40 5.65
N GLY A 146 -11.07 30.48 6.35
CA GLY A 146 -12.50 30.25 6.18
C GLY A 146 -13.32 31.41 6.72
N GLU A 147 -14.51 31.66 6.15
CA GLU A 147 -15.42 32.66 6.70
C GLU A 147 -15.73 32.37 8.17
N LYS A 148 -15.27 33.26 9.06
CA LYS A 148 -15.72 33.27 10.45
C LYS A 148 -17.19 33.65 10.43
N MET A 149 -18.06 32.72 10.80
CA MET A 149 -19.44 33.03 11.13
C MET A 149 -19.42 34.08 12.24
N HIS A 150 -19.58 35.36 11.87
CA HIS A 150 -19.75 36.43 12.82
C HIS A 150 -21.01 36.10 13.62
N ALA A 151 -20.82 35.53 14.81
CA ALA A 151 -21.86 35.44 15.81
C ALA A 151 -22.35 36.87 16.06
N LEU A 152 -23.53 37.19 15.52
CA LEU A 152 -24.29 38.38 15.87
C LEU A 152 -24.80 38.20 17.30
N THR A 153 -23.90 38.27 18.27
CA THR A 153 -24.24 38.30 19.69
C THR A 153 -24.53 39.75 20.09
N GLN A 154 -25.60 40.31 19.55
CA GLN A 154 -26.27 41.46 20.17
C GLN A 154 -27.77 41.35 19.92
N LEU A 155 -28.49 40.83 20.92
CA LEU A 155 -29.84 41.27 21.24
C LEU A 155 -30.00 41.12 22.76
N SER A 156 -29.99 42.29 23.40
CA SER A 156 -30.38 42.55 24.77
C SER A 156 -31.77 41.98 25.07
N VAL A 157 -31.91 41.24 26.17
CA VAL A 157 -33.21 41.05 26.82
C VAL A 157 -33.10 41.46 28.27
N SER A 158 -33.77 42.56 28.58
CA SER A 158 -34.02 43.09 29.91
C SER A 158 -34.96 42.18 30.71
N GLN A 159 -34.65 42.08 32.01
CA GLN A 159 -35.45 41.61 33.15
C GLN A 159 -36.96 41.43 32.93
N THR A 160 -37.51 40.27 33.32
CA THR A 160 -38.57 40.22 34.35
C THR A 160 -38.67 38.83 34.99
N THR A 161 -38.58 38.80 36.32
CA THR A 161 -38.95 37.72 37.23
C THR A 161 -40.45 37.47 37.22
N LEU A 162 -40.89 36.20 37.09
CA LEU A 162 -42.07 35.68 37.81
C LEU A 162 -41.89 34.17 38.06
N LEU A 163 -41.97 33.80 39.34
CA LEU A 163 -41.94 32.45 39.86
C LEU A 163 -43.30 31.79 39.67
N PHE A 164 -43.35 30.58 39.12
CA PHE A 164 -44.37 29.59 39.44
C PHE A 164 -43.76 28.18 39.30
N GLU A 165 -43.59 27.51 40.44
CA GLU A 165 -43.48 26.07 40.49
C GLU A 165 -44.85 25.44 40.24
N LEU A 166 -44.90 24.37 39.44
CA LEU A 166 -45.56 23.10 39.80
C LEU A 166 -45.42 22.08 38.64
N GLY A 167 -44.83 20.93 38.95
CA GLY A 167 -45.20 19.64 38.35
C GLY A 167 -44.36 19.13 37.18
N ASN A 168 -43.34 18.31 37.49
CA ASN A 168 -42.80 17.32 36.57
C ASN A 168 -43.87 16.26 36.22
N PRO A 169 -44.08 15.91 34.94
CA PRO A 169 -44.43 14.56 34.53
C PRO A 169 -43.16 13.81 34.06
N PRO A 170 -43.15 12.47 34.13
CA PRO A 170 -41.94 11.68 33.91
C PRO A 170 -41.45 11.79 32.48
N ALA A 171 -40.14 11.92 32.33
CA ALA A 171 -39.43 11.73 31.08
C ALA A 171 -39.77 10.35 30.51
N THR A 172 -40.60 10.33 29.47
CA THR A 172 -40.60 9.23 28.51
C THR A 172 -39.31 9.39 27.72
N SER A 173 -38.36 8.49 27.96
CA SER A 173 -37.17 8.37 27.12
C SER A 173 -37.64 8.09 25.70
N SER A 174 -37.60 9.11 24.84
CA SER A 174 -37.58 8.89 23.41
C SER A 174 -36.43 7.92 23.12
N PRO A 175 -36.62 6.90 22.28
CA PRO A 175 -35.50 6.07 21.87
C PRO A 175 -34.49 7.02 21.24
N SER A 176 -33.26 7.04 21.76
CA SER A 176 -32.13 7.66 21.08
C SER A 176 -32.03 6.99 19.72
N VAL A 177 -32.57 7.64 18.69
CA VAL A 177 -32.54 7.11 17.32
C VAL A 177 -31.07 7.09 16.94
N SER A 178 -30.46 5.91 16.98
CA SER A 178 -29.08 5.72 16.55
C SER A 178 -29.05 5.67 15.02
N PRO A 179 -28.00 6.21 14.38
CA PRO A 179 -27.81 6.08 12.93
C PRO A 179 -27.80 4.62 12.46
N PRO A 180 -28.27 4.34 11.23
CA PRO A 180 -28.27 2.98 10.69
C PRO A 180 -26.85 2.47 10.46
N LEU A 181 -26.58 1.22 10.81
CA LEU A 181 -25.26 0.62 10.65
C LEU A 181 -24.87 0.53 9.15
N PRO A 182 -23.64 0.90 8.76
CA PRO A 182 -23.19 0.72 7.38
C PRO A 182 -22.97 -0.76 7.04
N SER A 183 -22.95 -1.09 5.76
CA SER A 183 -22.51 -2.38 5.24
C SER A 183 -21.03 -2.60 5.56
N ILE A 184 -20.61 -3.87 5.59
CA ILE A 184 -19.19 -4.22 5.76
C ILE A 184 -18.40 -3.55 4.62
N PRO A 185 -17.41 -2.68 4.93
CA PRO A 185 -16.64 -2.02 3.90
C PRO A 185 -15.78 -3.02 3.11
N GLU A 186 -15.65 -2.78 1.81
CA GLU A 186 -14.82 -3.59 0.91
C GLU A 186 -13.67 -2.73 0.37
N VAL A 187 -12.44 -3.24 0.52
CA VAL A 187 -11.21 -2.57 0.09
C VAL A 187 -10.69 -3.23 -1.18
N VAL A 188 -10.46 -2.42 -2.22
CA VAL A 188 -9.93 -2.86 -3.51
C VAL A 188 -8.83 -1.89 -3.96
N ALA A 189 -7.77 -2.40 -4.58
CA ALA A 189 -6.75 -1.55 -5.19
C ALA A 189 -7.20 -1.09 -6.59
N GLU A 190 -7.14 0.21 -6.84
CA GLU A 190 -7.44 0.85 -8.11
C GLU A 190 -6.19 1.54 -8.66
N MET A 191 -6.09 1.59 -9.99
CA MET A 191 -5.03 2.31 -10.68
C MET A 191 -5.65 3.46 -11.48
N SER A 192 -5.17 4.69 -11.24
CA SER A 192 -5.57 5.87 -11.99
C SER A 192 -4.35 6.48 -12.65
N LYS A 193 -4.24 6.30 -13.97
CA LYS A 193 -3.06 6.67 -14.78
C LYS A 193 -1.78 5.97 -14.31
N SER A 194 -1.08 6.56 -13.34
CA SER A 194 0.20 6.12 -12.81
C SER A 194 0.23 6.02 -11.28
N SER A 195 -0.82 6.47 -10.58
CA SER A 195 -0.95 6.33 -9.13
C SER A 195 -1.87 5.16 -8.78
N ILE A 196 -1.53 4.49 -7.67
CA ILE A 196 -2.27 3.36 -7.13
C ILE A 196 -2.92 3.83 -5.84
N SER A 197 -4.20 3.55 -5.68
CA SER A 197 -4.93 3.88 -4.46
C SER A 197 -5.77 2.71 -4.00
N LEU A 198 -5.97 2.60 -2.69
CA LEU A 198 -6.95 1.72 -2.09
C LEU A 198 -8.28 2.46 -2.04
N ARG A 199 -9.30 1.87 -2.64
CA ARG A 199 -10.68 2.30 -2.54
C ARG A 199 -11.38 1.47 -1.50
N CYS A 200 -11.92 2.12 -0.49
CA CYS A 200 -12.85 1.51 0.45
C CYS A 200 -14.28 1.89 0.05
N THR A 201 -15.15 0.91 -0.18
CA THR A 201 -16.56 1.11 -0.53
C THR A 201 -17.47 0.64 0.59
N PHE A 202 -18.49 1.42 0.88
CA PHE A 202 -19.44 1.17 1.96
C PHE A 202 -20.78 1.82 1.61
N GLY A 203 -21.87 1.34 2.21
CA GLY A 203 -23.19 1.90 1.98
C GLY A 203 -24.15 1.56 3.11
N ILE A 204 -25.42 1.90 2.93
CA ILE A 204 -26.45 1.52 3.88
C ILE A 204 -27.44 0.61 3.18
N PRO A 205 -27.66 -0.62 3.68
CA PRO A 205 -28.52 -1.60 3.00
C PRO A 205 -29.96 -1.10 2.79
N PHE A 206 -30.44 -0.17 3.62
CA PHE A 206 -31.80 0.38 3.57
C PHE A 206 -31.83 1.82 4.12
N ALA A 207 -31.71 2.87 3.29
CA ALA A 207 -31.96 4.24 3.75
C ALA A 207 -32.37 5.24 2.65
N ASN A 208 -33.47 5.96 2.92
CA ASN A 208 -33.93 7.17 2.23
C ASN A 208 -33.55 8.45 3.02
N SER A 209 -32.60 8.35 3.96
CA SER A 209 -32.23 9.43 4.90
C SER A 209 -30.86 10.03 4.60
N SER A 210 -30.72 11.35 4.76
CA SER A 210 -29.46 12.09 4.63
C SER A 210 -28.51 11.79 5.80
N VAL A 211 -27.63 10.83 5.60
CA VAL A 211 -26.63 10.34 6.57
C VAL A 211 -25.23 10.56 6.00
N GLY A 212 -24.30 10.91 6.88
CA GLY A 212 -22.89 10.99 6.57
C GLY A 212 -22.14 9.77 7.08
N PHE A 213 -20.93 9.57 6.58
CA PHE A 213 -20.02 8.50 6.94
C PHE A 213 -18.77 9.07 7.58
N LEU A 214 -18.29 8.40 8.61
CA LEU A 214 -16.99 8.62 9.23
C LEU A 214 -16.12 7.42 8.87
N VAL A 215 -15.02 7.67 8.17
CA VAL A 215 -14.14 6.61 7.66
C VAL A 215 -12.78 6.75 8.32
N THR A 216 -12.27 5.66 8.87
CA THR A 216 -10.92 5.58 9.41
C THR A 216 -10.16 4.47 8.71
N TRP A 217 -9.04 4.82 8.09
CA TRP A 217 -8.06 3.88 7.56
C TRP A 217 -7.01 3.59 8.61
N SER A 218 -6.64 2.32 8.74
CA SER A 218 -5.58 1.90 9.65
C SER A 218 -4.69 0.83 9.01
N ARG A 219 -3.42 0.80 9.41
CA ARG A 219 -2.49 -0.28 9.09
C ARG A 219 -2.15 -1.09 10.33
N LEU A 220 -1.86 -2.37 10.15
CA LEU A 220 -1.33 -3.23 11.21
C LEU A 220 0.18 -3.03 11.35
N SER A 221 0.63 -2.62 12.52
CA SER A 221 2.04 -2.60 12.86
C SER A 221 2.59 -4.03 13.01
N PRO A 222 3.91 -4.24 12.94
CA PRO A 222 4.54 -5.53 13.20
C PRO A 222 4.21 -6.12 14.58
N GLU A 223 3.93 -5.26 15.57
CA GLU A 223 3.53 -5.63 16.93
C GLU A 223 2.03 -5.99 17.05
N GLY A 224 1.28 -5.95 15.94
CA GLY A 224 -0.15 -6.25 15.89
C GLY A 224 -1.04 -5.09 16.35
N ILE A 225 -0.50 -3.87 16.41
CA ILE A 225 -1.26 -2.67 16.80
C ILE A 225 -1.81 -2.01 15.54
N LYS A 226 -3.07 -1.58 15.56
CA LYS A 226 -3.65 -0.81 14.45
C LYS A 226 -3.28 0.67 14.59
N GLU A 227 -2.51 1.17 13.64
CA GLU A 227 -2.12 2.58 13.53
C GLU A 227 -3.06 3.29 12.57
N GLU A 228 -3.66 4.40 13.02
CA GLU A 228 -4.52 5.23 12.18
C GLU A 228 -3.69 5.97 11.12
N LEU A 229 -4.11 5.87 9.86
CA LEU A 229 -3.47 6.52 8.72
C LEU A 229 -4.24 7.74 8.24
N MET A 230 -5.56 7.63 8.20
CA MET A 230 -6.44 8.69 7.73
C MET A 230 -7.79 8.60 8.45
N HIS A 231 -8.33 9.75 8.82
CA HIS A 231 -9.66 9.88 9.39
C HIS A 231 -10.43 10.97 8.65
N GLU A 232 -11.58 10.64 8.08
CA GLU A 232 -12.36 11.57 7.26
C GLU A 232 -13.87 11.47 7.53
N ARG A 233 -14.56 12.59 7.27
CA ARG A 233 -16.02 12.66 7.23
C ARG A 233 -16.45 12.90 5.79
N THR A 234 -17.27 12.02 5.25
CA THR A 234 -17.70 12.08 3.86
C THR A 234 -19.18 11.76 3.72
N VAL A 235 -19.80 12.29 2.67
CA VAL A 235 -21.16 11.91 2.23
C VAL A 235 -21.12 10.89 1.10
N HIS A 236 -19.93 10.65 0.53
CA HIS A 236 -19.73 9.67 -0.52
C HIS A 236 -19.73 8.26 0.08
N THR A 237 -20.17 7.29 -0.72
CA THR A 237 -20.19 5.86 -0.38
C THR A 237 -18.84 5.18 -0.61
N PHE A 238 -17.76 5.97 -0.62
CA PHE A 238 -16.40 5.49 -0.79
C PHE A 238 -15.38 6.46 -0.20
N SER A 239 -14.19 5.94 0.08
CA SER A 239 -13.00 6.65 0.54
C SER A 239 -11.79 6.16 -0.26
N LEU A 240 -10.79 7.02 -0.47
CA LEU A 240 -9.56 6.70 -1.21
C LEU A 240 -8.34 6.95 -0.34
N LEU A 241 -7.40 6.01 -0.37
CA LEU A 241 -6.10 6.12 0.30
C LEU A 241 -4.98 5.80 -0.70
N GLU A 242 -4.07 6.72 -0.93
CA GLU A 242 -3.00 6.57 -1.92
C GLU A 242 -1.88 5.64 -1.41
N LEU A 243 -1.37 4.74 -2.27
CA LEU A 243 -0.13 3.99 -2.01
C LEU A 243 1.07 4.83 -2.43
N ASP A 244 1.62 5.56 -1.48
CA ASP A 244 2.76 6.47 -1.65
C ASP A 244 4.12 5.85 -1.27
N GLY A 245 4.15 4.67 -0.66
CA GLY A 245 5.38 4.04 -0.14
C GLY A 245 5.88 4.64 1.19
N ILE A 246 5.18 5.62 1.75
CA ILE A 246 5.53 6.32 2.99
C ILE A 246 4.55 5.92 4.09
N ASN A 247 3.27 6.20 3.88
CA ASN A 247 2.19 5.88 4.82
C ASN A 247 1.78 4.40 4.70
N ILE A 248 1.76 3.89 3.46
CA ILE A 248 1.53 2.47 3.15
C ILE A 248 2.64 1.97 2.24
N ARG A 249 3.25 0.86 2.63
CA ARG A 249 4.27 0.13 1.87
C ARG A 249 3.74 -1.20 1.38
N LEU A 250 4.37 -1.72 0.32
CA LEU A 250 4.13 -3.10 -0.06
C LEU A 250 4.56 -4.04 1.08
N GLY A 251 3.70 -4.99 1.43
CA GLY A 251 3.81 -5.85 2.60
C GLY A 251 2.84 -5.47 3.74
N ASP A 252 2.26 -4.27 3.72
CA ASP A 252 1.39 -3.82 4.80
C ASP A 252 0.00 -4.48 4.76
N ARG A 253 -0.60 -4.61 5.95
CA ARG A 253 -1.99 -5.07 6.15
C ARG A 253 -2.85 -3.88 6.53
N VAL A 254 -3.86 -3.57 5.72
CA VAL A 254 -4.68 -2.36 5.83
C VAL A 254 -6.13 -2.73 6.14
N TYR A 255 -6.78 -1.90 6.95
CA TYR A 255 -8.19 -2.00 7.29
C TYR A 255 -8.88 -0.66 7.04
N CYS A 256 -10.13 -0.73 6.59
CA CYS A 256 -11.03 0.41 6.49
C CYS A 256 -12.19 0.20 7.46
N SER A 257 -12.41 1.16 8.35
CA SER A 257 -13.53 1.16 9.28
C SER A 257 -14.47 2.33 8.99
N CYS A 258 -15.77 2.09 9.10
CA CYS A 258 -16.80 3.06 8.75
C CYS A 258 -17.91 3.09 9.81
N SER A 259 -18.28 4.28 10.26
CA SER A 259 -19.50 4.52 11.05
C SER A 259 -20.37 5.56 10.36
N THR A 260 -21.65 5.63 10.72
CA THR A 260 -22.61 6.58 10.14
C THR A 260 -23.05 7.61 11.18
N PHE A 261 -23.47 8.79 10.71
CA PHE A 261 -24.07 9.82 11.55
C PHE A 261 -25.22 10.52 10.81
N PHE A 262 -26.16 11.09 11.57
CA PHE A 262 -27.21 11.93 10.98
C PHE A 262 -26.66 13.33 10.71
N MET A 263 -26.92 13.88 9.52
CA MET A 263 -26.43 15.22 9.15
C MET A 263 -26.94 16.33 10.09
N GLU A 264 -28.13 16.15 10.66
CA GLU A 264 -28.74 17.08 11.63
C GLU A 264 -28.09 17.00 13.01
N LYS A 265 -27.47 15.85 13.36
CA LYS A 265 -26.82 15.60 14.66
C LYS A 265 -25.53 14.78 14.48
N PRO A 266 -24.43 15.42 14.02
CA PRO A 266 -23.17 14.73 13.71
C PRO A 266 -22.46 14.10 14.93
N ASP A 267 -22.85 14.51 16.13
CA ASP A 267 -22.30 14.00 17.40
C ASP A 267 -22.85 12.62 17.76
N ILE A 268 -23.99 12.22 17.17
CA ILE A 268 -24.58 10.89 17.38
C ILE A 268 -24.14 10.00 16.23
N GLN A 269 -23.27 9.03 16.54
CA GLN A 269 -22.67 8.11 15.57
C GLN A 269 -23.14 6.68 15.83
N SER A 270 -23.17 5.85 14.79
CA SER A 270 -23.31 4.40 14.94
C SER A 270 -22.03 3.78 15.51
N SER A 271 -22.10 2.50 15.87
CA SER A 271 -20.89 1.68 16.00
C SER A 271 -20.15 1.62 14.65
N SER A 272 -18.82 1.50 14.71
CA SER A 272 -17.98 1.32 13.53
C SER A 272 -18.01 -0.12 13.03
N VAL A 273 -18.07 -0.30 11.71
CA VAL A 273 -17.95 -1.59 11.02
C VAL A 273 -16.64 -1.60 10.23
N GLU A 274 -15.89 -2.68 10.35
CA GLU A 274 -14.56 -2.80 9.74
C GLU A 274 -14.56 -3.77 8.55
N SER A 275 -13.71 -3.48 7.57
CA SER A 275 -13.44 -4.33 6.42
C SER A 275 -12.71 -5.62 6.82
N LYS A 276 -12.68 -6.58 5.90
CA LYS A 276 -11.67 -7.65 5.97
C LYS A 276 -10.26 -7.05 5.83
N GLU A 277 -9.27 -7.78 6.33
CA GLU A 277 -7.86 -7.43 6.12
C GLU A 277 -7.56 -7.36 4.61
N PHE A 278 -6.99 -6.24 4.18
CA PHE A 278 -6.44 -6.08 2.84
C PHE A 278 -4.92 -6.10 2.93
N PHE A 279 -4.29 -7.12 2.35
CA PHE A 279 -2.83 -7.15 2.23
C PHE A 279 -2.42 -6.43 0.95
N ALA A 280 -1.52 -5.44 1.03
CA ALA A 280 -1.03 -4.69 -0.11
C ALA A 280 0.33 -5.23 -0.55
N GLY A 281 0.41 -6.13 -1.53
CA GLY A 281 1.71 -6.67 -1.97
C GLY A 281 1.61 -7.92 -2.83
N ILE A 282 2.66 -8.74 -2.79
CA ILE A 282 2.70 -10.07 -3.39
C ILE A 282 2.68 -11.12 -2.28
N LYS A 283 1.83 -12.15 -2.43
CA LYS A 283 1.82 -13.34 -1.59
C LYS A 283 2.21 -14.57 -2.40
N ILE A 284 2.92 -15.47 -1.75
CA ILE A 284 3.31 -16.77 -2.28
C ILE A 284 2.49 -17.83 -1.53
N HIS A 285 1.80 -18.67 -2.27
CA HIS A 285 0.93 -19.72 -1.74
C HIS A 285 1.37 -21.11 -2.22
N PRO A 286 1.36 -22.12 -1.34
CA PRO A 286 1.02 -22.07 0.09
C PRO A 286 2.07 -21.29 0.92
N GLU A 287 1.74 -20.89 2.16
CA GLU A 287 2.70 -20.22 3.08
C GLU A 287 3.60 -21.24 3.79
N THR A 288 3.01 -22.39 4.17
CA THR A 288 3.69 -23.56 4.70
C THR A 288 3.16 -24.81 4.02
N TYR A 289 4.03 -25.76 3.70
CA TYR A 289 3.61 -26.99 3.05
C TYR A 289 4.57 -28.15 3.29
N ASP A 290 4.02 -29.33 3.55
CA ASP A 290 4.77 -30.56 3.74
C ASP A 290 4.69 -31.41 2.49
N ILE A 291 5.85 -31.81 1.96
CA ILE A 291 5.98 -32.73 0.84
C ILE A 291 6.90 -33.90 1.22
N SER A 292 7.02 -34.89 0.34
CA SER A 292 7.92 -36.01 0.53
C SER A 292 8.85 -36.13 -0.68
N GLU A 293 9.97 -36.81 -0.52
CA GLU A 293 10.91 -37.11 -1.61
C GLU A 293 10.40 -38.18 -2.58
N ASP A 294 9.15 -38.05 -3.02
CA ASP A 294 8.49 -38.97 -3.96
C ASP A 294 8.62 -38.52 -5.43
N GLY A 295 9.28 -37.38 -5.67
CA GLY A 295 9.43 -36.77 -6.99
C GLY A 295 8.14 -36.20 -7.58
N LYS A 296 7.11 -36.01 -6.76
CA LYS A 296 5.83 -35.42 -7.19
C LYS A 296 5.95 -33.91 -7.33
N GLU A 297 5.37 -33.40 -8.41
CA GLU A 297 5.32 -31.97 -8.67
C GLU A 297 4.19 -31.30 -7.88
N HIS A 298 4.50 -30.16 -7.26
CA HIS A 298 3.60 -29.37 -6.44
C HIS A 298 3.46 -27.95 -6.98
N ARG A 299 2.28 -27.36 -6.82
CA ARG A 299 1.94 -26.05 -7.39
C ARG A 299 2.30 -24.92 -6.43
N LEU A 300 3.07 -23.94 -6.90
CA LEU A 300 3.32 -22.67 -6.22
C LEU A 300 2.58 -21.55 -6.96
N THR A 301 1.76 -20.81 -6.22
CA THR A 301 0.94 -19.73 -6.79
C THR A 301 1.43 -18.40 -6.22
N ILE A 302 1.75 -17.45 -7.10
CA ILE A 302 2.25 -16.13 -6.72
C ILE A 302 1.19 -15.12 -7.15
N GLU A 303 0.65 -14.39 -6.19
CA GLU A 303 -0.49 -13.48 -6.39
C GLU A 303 -0.13 -12.08 -5.94
N SER A 304 -0.50 -11.09 -6.75
CA SER A 304 -0.41 -9.69 -6.38
C SER A 304 -1.80 -9.11 -6.15
N SER A 305 -1.98 -8.43 -5.03
CA SER A 305 -3.19 -7.66 -4.71
C SER A 305 -3.14 -6.21 -5.18
N ILE A 306 -1.99 -5.79 -5.72
CA ILE A 306 -1.74 -4.43 -6.19
C ILE A 306 -1.56 -4.48 -7.71
N PRO A 307 -2.26 -3.64 -8.49
CA PRO A 307 -2.11 -3.63 -9.93
C PRO A 307 -0.70 -3.19 -10.36
N ILE A 308 -0.20 -3.79 -11.43
CA ILE A 308 1.15 -3.57 -11.93
C ILE A 308 1.14 -2.37 -12.89
N PRO A 309 1.82 -1.26 -12.56
CA PRO A 309 1.80 -0.04 -13.37
C PRO A 309 2.68 -0.20 -14.62
N CYS A 310 2.20 0.31 -15.74
CA CYS A 310 2.95 0.31 -17.00
C CYS A 310 3.58 1.68 -17.26
N PRO A 311 4.80 1.74 -17.81
CA PRO A 311 5.36 2.99 -18.29
C PRO A 311 4.53 3.52 -19.48
N GLU A 312 4.22 4.83 -19.48
CA GLU A 312 3.29 5.51 -20.41
C GLU A 312 3.62 5.36 -21.91
N PHE A 313 4.79 4.82 -22.27
CA PHE A 313 5.27 4.65 -23.65
C PHE A 313 5.21 3.22 -24.18
N SER A 314 4.68 2.26 -23.43
CA SER A 314 4.60 0.86 -23.87
C SER A 314 3.39 0.64 -24.79
N GLN A 315 3.65 0.50 -26.10
CA GLN A 315 2.63 0.27 -27.14
C GLN A 315 2.19 -1.20 -27.27
N LEU A 316 2.77 -2.11 -26.47
CA LEU A 316 2.55 -3.55 -26.52
C LEU A 316 2.11 -4.08 -25.15
N GLU A 317 0.97 -4.77 -25.08
CA GLU A 317 0.43 -5.41 -23.87
C GLU A 317 1.41 -6.44 -23.23
N SER A 318 2.39 -6.94 -23.99
CA SER A 318 3.41 -7.90 -23.52
C SER A 318 4.51 -7.29 -22.66
N ASP A 319 4.66 -5.96 -22.64
CA ASP A 319 5.79 -5.29 -21.98
C ASP A 319 5.44 -4.81 -20.57
N CYS A 320 4.19 -4.92 -20.15
CA CYS A 320 3.75 -4.51 -18.82
C CYS A 320 3.78 -5.68 -17.82
N LYS A 321 4.96 -5.88 -17.23
CA LYS A 321 5.21 -6.94 -16.26
C LYS A 321 6.22 -6.53 -15.19
N ILE A 322 6.14 -7.18 -14.04
CA ILE A 322 7.24 -7.22 -13.08
C ILE A 322 7.81 -8.64 -13.06
N SER A 323 9.13 -8.73 -13.09
CA SER A 323 9.85 -10.01 -13.08
C SER A 323 10.38 -10.28 -11.67
N LEU A 324 10.11 -11.47 -11.18
CA LEU A 324 10.54 -11.98 -9.87
C LEU A 324 11.62 -13.03 -10.09
N THR A 325 12.73 -12.94 -9.35
CA THR A 325 13.76 -13.98 -9.28
C THR A 325 13.61 -14.74 -7.98
N LEU A 326 13.36 -16.04 -8.06
CA LEU A 326 13.14 -16.91 -6.91
C LEU A 326 14.40 -17.73 -6.59
N ASN A 327 14.69 -17.83 -5.31
CA ASN A 327 15.77 -18.63 -4.75
C ASN A 327 15.23 -19.60 -3.69
N SER A 328 15.71 -20.85 -3.72
CA SER A 328 15.48 -21.85 -2.68
C SER A 328 16.66 -21.88 -1.70
N ILE A 329 16.39 -21.67 -0.41
CA ILE A 329 17.40 -21.59 0.66
C ILE A 329 17.07 -22.65 1.71
N ASP A 330 17.97 -23.60 1.93
CA ASP A 330 17.80 -24.63 2.96
C ASP A 330 18.16 -24.08 4.36
N GLU A 331 17.27 -24.29 5.33
CA GLU A 331 17.51 -23.93 6.74
C GLU A 331 18.32 -25.04 7.42
N GLY A 332 19.66 -24.94 7.38
CA GLY A 332 20.54 -25.92 8.00
C GLY A 332 22.03 -25.52 7.96
N LYS A 333 22.84 -26.19 8.78
CA LYS A 333 24.30 -26.12 8.72
C LYS A 333 24.79 -27.31 7.88
N GLU A 334 25.49 -26.99 6.79
CA GLU A 334 26.28 -27.89 5.90
C GLU A 334 25.72 -28.12 4.49
N GLN A 335 26.66 -28.31 3.56
CA GLN A 335 26.51 -28.44 2.11
C GLN A 335 25.83 -29.76 1.70
N LEU A 336 24.61 -30.01 2.16
CA LEU A 336 23.82 -31.22 1.85
C LEU A 336 23.13 -31.14 0.46
N GLY A 337 23.66 -30.34 -0.47
CA GLY A 337 23.07 -30.13 -1.78
C GLY A 337 21.70 -29.44 -1.74
N LEU A 338 21.05 -29.33 -2.91
CA LEU A 338 19.71 -28.75 -3.05
C LEU A 338 18.65 -29.78 -2.64
N ASN A 339 17.79 -29.41 -1.70
CA ASN A 339 16.65 -30.25 -1.27
C ASN A 339 15.37 -30.04 -2.10
N LEU A 340 15.27 -28.87 -2.75
CA LEU A 340 14.09 -28.48 -3.52
C LEU A 340 14.49 -27.95 -4.90
N ALA A 341 13.75 -28.35 -5.92
CA ALA A 341 13.91 -27.86 -7.29
C ALA A 341 12.67 -27.09 -7.73
N LEU A 342 12.88 -25.89 -8.29
CA LEU A 342 11.84 -25.08 -8.92
C LEU A 342 11.80 -25.35 -10.42
N SER A 343 10.59 -25.35 -11.01
CA SER A 343 10.41 -25.48 -12.46
C SER A 343 10.94 -24.27 -13.22
N SER A 344 10.98 -23.11 -12.57
CA SER A 344 11.59 -21.86 -13.07
C SER A 344 12.03 -21.00 -11.89
N CYS A 345 13.20 -20.38 -12.00
CA CYS A 345 13.67 -19.38 -11.04
C CYS A 345 13.21 -17.96 -11.42
N HIS A 346 12.58 -17.78 -12.59
CA HIS A 346 12.07 -16.50 -13.04
C HIS A 346 10.57 -16.57 -13.29
N VAL A 347 9.84 -15.59 -12.76
CA VAL A 347 8.39 -15.50 -12.89
C VAL A 347 7.98 -14.08 -13.22
N ASP A 348 7.18 -13.92 -14.26
CA ASP A 348 6.62 -12.63 -14.65
C ASP A 348 5.19 -12.53 -14.13
N LEU A 349 4.91 -11.47 -13.38
CA LEU A 349 3.55 -11.04 -13.09
C LEU A 349 3.14 -10.01 -14.14
N LEU A 350 2.10 -10.33 -14.92
CA LEU A 350 1.58 -9.48 -15.99
C LEU A 350 0.48 -8.55 -15.46
N GLN A 351 0.36 -7.36 -16.01
CA GLN A 351 -0.79 -6.50 -15.71
C GLN A 351 -2.10 -7.17 -16.15
N LYS A 352 -3.05 -7.30 -15.21
CA LYS A 352 -4.42 -7.76 -15.45
C LYS A 352 -5.39 -6.90 -14.62
N PRO A 353 -6.66 -6.79 -15.03
CA PRO A 353 -7.67 -6.15 -14.19
C PRO A 353 -7.82 -6.92 -12.88
N CYS A 354 -7.90 -6.18 -11.76
CA CYS A 354 -8.10 -6.78 -10.45
C CYS A 354 -9.46 -7.48 -10.38
N ASN A 355 -9.46 -8.76 -10.05
CA ASN A 355 -10.67 -9.55 -9.84
C ASN A 355 -10.60 -10.24 -8.48
N ASN A 356 -11.62 -10.04 -7.65
CA ASN A 356 -11.68 -10.55 -6.27
C ASN A 356 -10.41 -10.26 -5.44
N GLY A 357 -9.82 -9.07 -5.59
CA GLY A 357 -8.61 -8.66 -4.88
C GLY A 357 -7.30 -9.22 -5.44
N ILE A 358 -7.33 -9.95 -6.56
CA ILE A 358 -6.13 -10.44 -7.26
C ILE A 358 -5.95 -9.63 -8.55
N CYS A 359 -4.87 -8.87 -8.64
CA CYS A 359 -4.52 -8.02 -9.78
C CYS A 359 -3.51 -8.66 -10.73
N SER A 360 -2.72 -9.61 -10.25
CA SER A 360 -1.89 -10.45 -11.09
C SER A 360 -1.64 -11.79 -10.42
N GLN A 361 -1.42 -12.82 -11.23
CA GLN A 361 -1.15 -14.17 -10.76
C GLN A 361 -0.21 -14.88 -11.72
N ALA A 362 0.74 -15.60 -11.17
CA ALA A 362 1.59 -16.54 -11.87
C ALA A 362 1.67 -17.87 -11.11
N VAL A 363 1.95 -18.94 -11.85
CA VAL A 363 2.02 -20.29 -11.31
C VAL A 363 3.32 -20.93 -11.79
N ILE A 364 4.08 -21.46 -10.85
CA ILE A 364 5.21 -22.36 -11.11
C ILE A 364 5.04 -23.63 -10.30
N TYR A 365 5.97 -24.55 -10.50
CA TYR A 365 5.96 -25.82 -9.79
C TYR A 365 7.27 -26.01 -9.04
N PHE A 366 7.20 -26.82 -7.98
CA PHE A 366 8.36 -27.25 -7.22
C PHE A 366 8.26 -28.74 -6.92
N THR A 367 9.41 -29.38 -6.80
CA THR A 367 9.53 -30.82 -6.54
C THR A 367 10.62 -31.05 -5.52
N ALA A 368 10.42 -32.00 -4.60
CA ALA A 368 11.47 -32.47 -3.71
C ALA A 368 12.58 -33.14 -4.52
N VAL A 369 13.84 -32.82 -4.23
CA VAL A 369 14.97 -33.49 -4.86
C VAL A 369 15.11 -34.87 -4.21
N THR A 370 14.96 -35.92 -4.99
CA THR A 370 15.17 -37.29 -4.49
C THR A 370 16.67 -37.58 -4.46
N ASP A 371 17.33 -37.40 -3.32
CA ASP A 371 18.77 -37.64 -3.18
C ASP A 371 19.10 -39.07 -2.71
N PHE A 372 18.06 -39.82 -2.31
CA PHE A 372 18.11 -41.18 -1.78
C PHE A 372 18.94 -41.35 -0.51
N MET A 373 19.27 -40.25 0.18
CA MET A 373 20.05 -40.23 1.41
C MET A 373 19.10 -40.11 2.61
N LYS A 374 19.44 -40.77 3.71
CA LYS A 374 18.70 -40.61 4.96
C LYS A 374 19.25 -39.41 5.74
N ASP A 375 18.82 -38.21 5.39
CA ASP A 375 19.26 -36.96 6.02
C ASP A 375 18.20 -36.31 6.94
N GLY A 376 16.99 -36.90 6.99
CA GLY A 376 15.89 -36.47 7.84
C GLY A 376 15.10 -35.31 7.26
N ASP A 377 14.03 -34.91 7.97
CA ASP A 377 13.15 -33.85 7.46
C ASP A 377 13.90 -32.50 7.38
N ARG A 378 13.90 -31.92 6.18
CA ARG A 378 14.60 -30.66 5.88
C ARG A 378 13.62 -29.56 5.53
N ILE A 379 13.98 -28.34 5.92
CA ILE A 379 13.17 -27.15 5.67
C ILE A 379 13.86 -26.30 4.61
N THR A 380 13.13 -25.97 3.55
CA THR A 380 13.59 -25.10 2.47
C THR A 380 12.67 -23.88 2.36
N ARG A 381 13.24 -22.68 2.40
CA ARG A 381 12.51 -21.44 2.13
C ARG A 381 12.60 -21.11 0.65
N ILE A 382 11.48 -20.77 0.03
CA ILE A 382 11.47 -20.13 -1.29
C ILE A 382 11.30 -18.63 -1.06
N SER A 383 12.34 -17.87 -1.39
CA SER A 383 12.40 -16.42 -1.25
C SER A 383 12.54 -15.73 -2.61
N VAL A 384 12.09 -14.49 -2.70
CA VAL A 384 12.24 -13.67 -3.91
C VAL A 384 13.35 -12.65 -3.66
N GLU A 385 14.24 -12.47 -4.63
CA GLU A 385 15.24 -11.41 -4.58
C GLU A 385 14.59 -10.02 -4.65
N PRO A 386 15.25 -8.95 -4.16
CA PRO A 386 14.72 -7.59 -4.26
C PRO A 386 14.32 -7.26 -5.70
N ILE A 387 13.05 -6.90 -5.90
CA ILE A 387 12.50 -6.68 -7.24
C ILE A 387 13.21 -5.48 -7.89
N SER A 388 13.72 -5.65 -9.11
CA SER A 388 14.27 -4.55 -9.90
C SER A 388 13.19 -4.00 -10.84
N SER A 389 12.77 -2.75 -10.62
CA SER A 389 11.73 -2.11 -11.43
C SER A 389 11.99 -0.61 -11.57
N GLU A 390 11.55 -0.01 -12.68
CA GLU A 390 11.53 1.46 -12.83
C GLU A 390 10.47 2.10 -11.93
N ASN A 391 9.45 1.33 -11.52
CA ASN A 391 8.43 1.83 -10.62
C ASN A 391 8.93 1.83 -9.17
N PHE A 392 8.88 3.01 -8.54
CA PHE A 392 9.39 3.21 -7.18
C PHE A 392 8.71 2.34 -6.12
N LEU A 393 7.43 1.98 -6.31
CA LEU A 393 6.68 1.18 -5.34
C LEU A 393 7.19 -0.26 -5.31
N TRP A 394 7.51 -0.82 -6.48
CA TRP A 394 7.97 -2.20 -6.64
C TRP A 394 9.48 -2.34 -6.46
N ASN A 395 10.26 -1.31 -6.77
CA ASN A 395 11.70 -1.38 -6.73
C ASN A 395 12.23 -1.62 -5.31
N GLY A 396 12.99 -2.70 -5.12
CA GLY A 396 13.53 -3.12 -3.83
C GLY A 396 12.54 -3.85 -2.92
N TYR A 397 11.28 -4.02 -3.32
CA TYR A 397 10.31 -4.78 -2.53
C TYR A 397 10.70 -6.27 -2.48
N VAL A 398 10.57 -6.87 -1.29
CA VAL A 398 10.83 -8.29 -1.02
C VAL A 398 9.57 -8.91 -0.40
N PRO A 399 8.83 -9.74 -1.14
CA PRO A 399 7.70 -10.50 -0.61
C PRO A 399 8.09 -11.48 0.52
N GLU A 400 7.13 -11.84 1.38
CA GLU A 400 7.34 -12.88 2.38
C GLU A 400 7.62 -14.25 1.72
N SER A 401 8.61 -14.97 2.25
CA SER A 401 9.01 -16.29 1.77
C SER A 401 8.02 -17.38 2.21
N THR A 402 7.81 -18.40 1.38
CA THR A 402 7.13 -19.63 1.81
C THR A 402 8.13 -20.62 2.41
N GLN A 403 7.66 -21.46 3.32
CA GLN A 403 8.44 -22.53 3.95
C GLN A 403 7.92 -23.91 3.51
N ILE A 404 8.79 -24.73 2.93
CA ILE A 404 8.48 -26.08 2.49
C ILE A 404 9.25 -27.07 3.36
N THR A 405 8.54 -27.99 4.00
CA THR A 405 9.14 -29.11 4.73
C THR A 405 9.20 -30.32 3.80
N VAL A 406 10.39 -30.78 3.48
CA VAL A 406 10.60 -32.02 2.72
C VAL A 406 10.80 -33.15 3.72
N LYS A 407 9.91 -34.14 3.66
CA LYS A 407 9.96 -35.33 4.50
C LYS A 407 10.81 -36.40 3.83
N ASP A 408 11.83 -36.84 4.57
CA ASP A 408 12.75 -37.90 4.16
C ASP A 408 11.96 -39.20 3.97
N LEU A 409 12.14 -39.83 2.81
CA LEU A 409 11.55 -41.13 2.53
C LEU A 409 12.60 -42.22 2.78
N PRO A 410 12.30 -43.22 3.63
CA PRO A 410 13.26 -44.27 3.94
C PRO A 410 13.64 -45.03 2.67
N THR A 411 14.90 -44.85 2.24
CA THR A 411 15.47 -45.60 1.13
C THR A 411 16.07 -46.91 1.59
N ALA A 412 15.84 -47.96 0.81
CA ALA A 412 16.51 -49.24 1.00
C ALA A 412 17.84 -49.23 0.27
N TYR A 413 18.87 -49.81 0.89
CA TYR A 413 20.21 -49.91 0.30
C TYR A 413 20.55 -51.37 -0.01
N CYS A 414 21.22 -51.57 -1.14
CA CYS A 414 21.82 -52.84 -1.51
C CYS A 414 23.34 -52.66 -1.54
N TYR A 415 24.07 -53.59 -0.94
CA TYR A 415 25.52 -53.52 -0.83
C TYR A 415 26.19 -54.72 -1.48
N SER A 416 27.35 -54.45 -2.08
CA SER A 416 28.23 -55.45 -2.66
C SER A 416 29.64 -55.17 -2.19
N PHE A 417 30.11 -55.93 -1.20
CA PHE A 417 31.43 -55.76 -0.60
C PHE A 417 32.47 -56.64 -1.32
N THR A 418 33.72 -56.16 -1.39
CA THR A 418 34.86 -56.97 -1.81
C THR A 418 35.23 -57.91 -0.66
N ASP A 419 35.33 -59.22 -0.93
CA ASP A 419 35.28 -60.33 0.06
C ASP A 419 33.81 -60.71 0.37
N PRO A 420 33.26 -61.75 -0.29
CA PRO A 420 32.19 -61.73 -1.31
C PRO A 420 30.76 -61.47 -0.81
N HIS A 421 30.62 -60.64 0.22
CA HIS A 421 29.39 -60.39 0.93
C HIS A 421 28.46 -59.43 0.18
N MET A 422 27.24 -59.90 -0.06
CA MET A 422 26.14 -59.14 -0.64
C MET A 422 25.07 -58.92 0.43
N ILE A 423 24.50 -57.72 0.46
CA ILE A 423 23.33 -57.40 1.29
C ILE A 423 22.25 -56.84 0.37
N THR A 424 21.10 -57.52 0.30
CA THR A 424 19.96 -57.09 -0.51
C THR A 424 19.20 -55.93 0.15
N PHE A 425 18.29 -55.30 -0.60
CA PHE A 425 17.43 -54.21 -0.10
C PHE A 425 16.58 -54.57 1.12
N ASP A 426 16.16 -55.84 1.24
CA ASP A 426 15.41 -56.39 2.39
C ASP A 426 16.33 -56.88 3.52
N GLY A 427 17.64 -56.59 3.44
CA GLY A 427 18.61 -56.90 4.48
C GLY A 427 19.12 -58.35 4.49
N ARG A 428 18.82 -59.15 3.46
CA ARG A 428 19.33 -60.51 3.37
C ARG A 428 20.82 -60.49 3.02
N VAL A 429 21.61 -61.11 3.89
CA VAL A 429 23.05 -61.28 3.70
C VAL A 429 23.33 -62.63 3.02
N TYR A 430 24.17 -62.64 1.98
CA TYR A 430 24.66 -63.85 1.33
C TYR A 430 25.99 -63.62 0.63
N ASP A 431 26.69 -64.70 0.30
CA ASP A 431 27.98 -64.63 -0.38
C ASP A 431 27.87 -65.02 -1.85
N ASN A 432 28.54 -64.29 -2.74
CA ASN A 432 28.67 -64.66 -4.15
C ASN A 432 30.14 -64.87 -4.54
N PHE A 433 30.58 -66.12 -4.58
CA PHE A 433 31.94 -66.53 -4.96
C PHE A 433 32.17 -66.64 -6.49
N LYS A 434 31.17 -66.30 -7.31
CA LYS A 434 31.26 -66.48 -8.77
C LYS A 434 31.99 -65.31 -9.44
N THR A 435 32.81 -65.62 -10.43
CA THR A 435 33.43 -64.62 -11.30
C THR A 435 32.57 -64.38 -12.55
N GLY A 436 32.57 -63.14 -13.06
CA GLY A 436 31.76 -62.77 -14.22
C GLY A 436 31.19 -61.36 -14.13
N THR A 437 30.35 -61.02 -15.11
CA THR A 437 29.55 -59.79 -15.08
C THR A 437 28.14 -60.16 -14.65
N PHE A 438 27.63 -59.47 -13.65
CA PHE A 438 26.31 -59.68 -13.08
C PHE A 438 25.50 -58.39 -13.14
N VAL A 439 24.18 -58.51 -13.33
CA VAL A 439 23.25 -57.41 -13.08
C VAL A 439 23.06 -57.34 -11.57
N LEU A 440 23.61 -56.30 -10.94
CA LEU A 440 23.47 -56.07 -9.50
C LEU A 440 22.09 -55.50 -9.18
N TYR A 441 21.60 -54.60 -10.04
CA TYR A 441 20.27 -54.03 -9.95
C TYR A 441 19.71 -53.73 -11.34
N LYS A 442 18.41 -53.95 -11.50
CA LYS A 442 17.64 -53.54 -12.68
C LYS A 442 16.32 -52.96 -12.22
N SER A 443 16.04 -51.72 -12.62
CA SER A 443 14.73 -51.14 -12.38
C SER A 443 13.69 -51.79 -13.29
N THR A 444 12.50 -52.04 -12.75
CA THR A 444 11.35 -52.53 -13.53
C THR A 444 10.50 -51.40 -14.09
N SER A 445 10.69 -50.17 -13.60
CA SER A 445 9.92 -48.98 -13.96
C SER A 445 10.71 -47.95 -14.77
N ARG A 446 12.03 -47.89 -14.60
CA ARG A 446 12.93 -46.99 -15.33
C ARG A 446 13.88 -47.80 -16.22
N ASP A 447 14.33 -47.22 -17.32
CA ASP A 447 15.43 -47.77 -18.13
C ASP A 447 16.76 -47.52 -17.42
N PHE A 448 17.00 -48.26 -16.34
CA PHE A 448 18.16 -48.11 -15.48
C PHE A 448 18.65 -49.46 -14.94
N GLU A 449 19.93 -49.75 -15.16
CA GLU A 449 20.59 -50.97 -14.71
C GLU A 449 21.99 -50.70 -14.14
N VAL A 450 22.34 -51.41 -13.08
CA VAL A 450 23.69 -51.44 -12.52
C VAL A 450 24.28 -52.82 -12.74
N HIS A 451 25.36 -52.89 -13.50
CA HIS A 451 26.12 -54.10 -13.73
C HIS A 451 27.41 -54.05 -12.92
N VAL A 452 27.81 -55.18 -12.34
CA VAL A 452 29.04 -55.32 -11.57
C VAL A 452 29.89 -56.43 -12.18
N ARG A 453 31.19 -56.18 -12.29
CA ARG A 453 32.19 -57.17 -12.68
C ARG A 453 32.86 -57.70 -11.43
N GLN A 454 32.79 -59.02 -11.23
CA GLN A 454 33.46 -59.73 -10.16
C GLN A 454 34.58 -60.59 -10.73
N TRP A 455 35.74 -60.52 -10.08
CA TRP A 455 36.94 -61.27 -10.47
C TRP A 455 37.57 -61.97 -9.27
N ASP A 456 38.32 -63.03 -9.54
CA ASP A 456 39.05 -63.76 -8.51
C ASP A 456 40.11 -62.85 -7.89
N CYS A 457 40.02 -62.69 -6.57
CA CYS A 457 40.95 -61.92 -5.75
C CYS A 457 41.39 -62.72 -4.51
N GLY A 458 40.95 -63.98 -4.40
CA GLY A 458 41.22 -64.83 -3.26
C GLY A 458 42.63 -65.42 -3.30
N SER A 459 42.93 -66.19 -2.27
CA SER A 459 44.13 -67.04 -2.21
C SER A 459 43.75 -68.51 -2.33
N LEU A 460 44.74 -69.38 -2.51
CA LEU A 460 44.57 -70.84 -2.50
C LEU A 460 43.85 -71.38 -1.25
N HIS A 461 43.93 -70.68 -0.13
CA HIS A 461 43.32 -71.09 1.15
C HIS A 461 42.02 -70.35 1.47
N TYR A 462 41.78 -69.20 0.82
CA TYR A 462 40.60 -68.36 1.03
C TYR A 462 40.07 -67.90 -0.33
N PRO A 463 39.20 -68.71 -0.98
CA PRO A 463 38.61 -68.32 -2.24
C PRO A 463 37.70 -67.11 -2.04
N ALA A 464 37.87 -66.06 -2.83
CA ALA A 464 37.08 -64.85 -2.77
C ALA A 464 36.92 -64.26 -4.17
N SER A 465 35.75 -63.69 -4.45
CA SER A 465 35.52 -62.86 -5.63
C SER A 465 35.26 -61.43 -5.20
N CYS A 466 35.99 -60.50 -5.81
CA CYS A 466 35.93 -59.09 -5.52
C CYS A 466 35.28 -58.33 -6.68
N ASN A 467 34.53 -57.28 -6.34
CA ASN A 467 34.09 -56.29 -7.32
C ASN A 467 35.32 -55.55 -7.87
N CYS A 468 35.56 -55.64 -9.18
CA CYS A 468 36.67 -54.96 -9.84
C CYS A 468 36.23 -53.83 -10.77
N GLY A 469 34.92 -53.68 -10.99
CA GLY A 469 34.34 -52.58 -11.73
C GLY A 469 32.83 -52.63 -11.72
N PHE A 470 32.21 -51.49 -11.99
CA PHE A 470 30.77 -51.40 -12.20
C PHE A 470 30.47 -50.47 -13.38
N VAL A 471 29.29 -50.62 -13.95
CA VAL A 471 28.72 -49.67 -14.91
C VAL A 471 27.26 -49.46 -14.55
N ALA A 472 26.86 -48.20 -14.49
CA ALA A 472 25.46 -47.80 -14.41
C ALA A 472 25.05 -47.30 -15.79
N LYS A 473 23.95 -47.82 -16.33
CA LYS A 473 23.39 -47.43 -17.62
C LYS A 473 21.95 -46.99 -17.44
#